data_AF-A0A955YP06-F1
#
_entry.id   AF-A0A955YP06-F1
#
_cell.length_a   1.000
_cell.length_b   1.000
_cell.length_c   1.000
_cell.angle_alpha   90.00
_cell.angle_beta   90.00
_cell.angle_gamma   90.00
#
_symmetry.space_group_name_H-M   'P 1'
#
loop_
_entity.id
_entity.type
_entity.pdbx_description
1 polymer ?
#
loop_
_entity_poly.entity_id
_entity_poly.type
_entity_poly.pdbx_seq_one_letter_code
_entity_poly.pdbx_strand_id
1 'polypeptide(L)'
;PGTACTSGLECSSLTCLGGTCAQRCEVDCDCDTGFACDGTQKICVTGPSTCARCGDMMINGDEECDDGEDNDDALPDRCRSTCTAPSCGDGVTDQGEECDDANDDPEDGCALCKLPAGKADATAAPAKVTFDNGAGEVTGAVACAAKPTATRGVAPSALFLVGLGLLLIRRRQRRHPAR
;
A
#
# COMPACT_ATOMS: atom_id res chain seq x y z
N PRO A 1 -32.79 5.97 12.10
CA PRO A 1 -34.21 5.60 12.31
C PRO A 1 -34.83 5.26 10.94
N GLY A 2 -35.19 3.98 10.74
CA GLY A 2 -35.57 3.47 9.42
C GLY A 2 -36.81 4.14 8.82
N THR A 3 -36.93 4.07 7.49
CA THR A 3 -38.10 4.56 6.75
C THR A 3 -39.37 3.88 7.27
N ALA A 4 -40.39 4.66 7.60
CA ALA A 4 -41.69 4.11 7.96
C ALA A 4 -42.31 3.38 6.76
N CYS A 5 -42.96 2.25 7.02
CA CYS A 5 -43.56 1.42 5.98
C CYS A 5 -44.85 0.77 6.48
N THR A 6 -45.72 0.44 5.54
CA THR A 6 -46.94 -0.35 5.70
C THR A 6 -46.86 -1.65 4.90
N SER A 7 -45.97 -1.71 3.91
CA SER A 7 -45.68 -2.90 3.11
C SER A 7 -44.20 -2.94 2.65
N GLY A 8 -43.70 -4.11 2.27
CA GLY A 8 -42.32 -4.28 1.81
C GLY A 8 -41.95 -3.54 0.51
N LEU A 9 -42.93 -3.06 -0.25
CA LEU A 9 -42.69 -2.32 -1.50
C LEU A 9 -42.12 -0.90 -1.25
N GLU A 10 -42.30 -0.37 -0.05
CA GLU A 10 -41.79 0.96 0.36
C GLU A 10 -40.33 0.91 0.82
N CYS A 11 -39.79 -0.30 0.91
CA CYS A 11 -38.50 -0.61 1.48
C CYS A 11 -37.56 -1.04 0.35
N SER A 12 -36.80 -0.10 -0.23
CA SER A 12 -35.81 -0.35 -1.29
C SER A 12 -34.83 -1.46 -0.88
N SER A 13 -35.16 -2.72 -1.15
CA SER A 13 -34.46 -3.96 -0.75
C SER A 13 -34.52 -4.37 0.74
N LEU A 14 -35.38 -3.73 1.53
CA LEU A 14 -35.55 -3.99 2.97
C LEU A 14 -36.92 -4.66 3.25
N THR A 15 -37.10 -5.28 4.42
CA THR A 15 -38.40 -5.85 4.81
C THR A 15 -39.16 -4.88 5.71
N CYS A 16 -40.45 -4.70 5.49
CA CYS A 16 -41.29 -3.90 6.38
C CYS A 16 -41.65 -4.71 7.65
N LEU A 17 -41.09 -4.32 8.79
CA LEU A 17 -41.22 -5.02 10.07
C LEU A 17 -41.63 -4.03 11.15
N GLY A 18 -42.78 -4.26 11.79
CA GLY A 18 -43.27 -3.39 12.86
C GLY A 18 -43.56 -1.94 12.44
N GLY A 19 -43.75 -1.68 11.14
CA GLY A 19 -43.99 -0.35 10.59
C GLY A 19 -42.73 0.40 10.15
N THR A 20 -41.56 -0.24 10.17
CA THR A 20 -40.28 0.33 9.70
C THR A 20 -39.51 -0.64 8.81
N CYS A 21 -38.83 -0.11 7.78
CA CYS A 21 -37.95 -0.90 6.94
C CYS A 21 -36.71 -1.36 7.75
N ALA A 22 -36.46 -2.67 7.78
CA ALA A 22 -35.29 -3.26 8.43
C ALA A 22 -34.59 -4.29 7.53
N GLN A 23 -33.27 -4.43 7.71
CA GLN A 23 -32.45 -5.46 7.08
C GLN A 23 -32.68 -6.80 7.77
N ARG A 24 -32.54 -7.88 7.00
CA ARG A 24 -32.56 -9.25 7.53
C ARG A 24 -31.11 -9.68 7.72
N CYS A 25 -30.83 -10.36 8.83
CA CYS A 25 -29.48 -10.77 9.19
C CYS A 25 -29.46 -12.19 9.72
N GLU A 26 -28.34 -12.87 9.53
CA GLU A 26 -28.00 -14.14 10.16
C GLU A 26 -26.91 -13.95 11.23
N VAL A 27 -25.97 -13.03 10.95
CA VAL A 27 -24.90 -12.55 11.84
C VAL A 27 -24.87 -11.02 11.87
N ASP A 28 -24.16 -10.42 12.83
CA ASP A 28 -24.05 -8.95 12.96
C ASP A 28 -23.48 -8.28 11.70
N CYS A 29 -22.68 -9.00 10.91
CA CYS A 29 -22.05 -8.49 9.70
C CYS A 29 -22.99 -8.25 8.53
N ASP A 30 -24.24 -8.71 8.61
CA ASP A 30 -25.25 -8.44 7.59
C ASP A 30 -25.92 -7.07 7.79
N CYS A 31 -25.65 -6.41 8.92
CA CYS A 31 -26.26 -5.14 9.30
C CYS A 31 -25.38 -3.94 8.96
N ASP A 32 -26.02 -2.85 8.54
CA ASP A 32 -25.36 -1.56 8.36
C ASP A 32 -24.77 -1.06 9.68
N THR A 33 -23.75 -0.20 9.60
CA THR A 33 -23.09 0.42 10.75
C THR A 33 -24.11 1.09 11.69
N GLY A 34 -24.01 0.78 13.00
CA GLY A 34 -24.96 1.26 14.00
C GLY A 34 -26.22 0.41 14.15
N PHE A 35 -26.26 -0.76 13.51
CA PHE A 35 -27.23 -1.81 13.75
C PHE A 35 -26.54 -3.14 14.12
N ALA A 36 -27.19 -3.92 14.99
CA ALA A 36 -26.75 -5.26 15.38
C ALA A 36 -27.82 -6.28 15.00
N CYS A 37 -27.42 -7.53 14.79
CA CYS A 37 -28.36 -8.58 14.46
C CYS A 37 -29.06 -9.11 15.71
N ASP A 38 -30.39 -8.98 15.78
CA ASP A 38 -31.17 -9.70 16.77
C ASP A 38 -31.17 -11.19 16.40
N GLY A 39 -30.43 -12.01 17.15
CA GLY A 39 -30.30 -13.44 16.89
C GLY A 39 -31.62 -14.23 16.95
N THR A 40 -32.65 -13.70 17.61
CA THR A 40 -33.98 -14.32 17.73
C THR A 40 -34.86 -13.93 16.56
N GLN A 41 -34.90 -12.63 16.25
CA GLN A 41 -35.77 -12.10 15.21
C GLN A 41 -35.16 -12.19 13.81
N LYS A 42 -33.83 -12.39 13.71
CA LYS A 42 -33.05 -12.41 12.46
C LYS A 42 -33.20 -11.12 11.64
N ILE A 43 -33.24 -9.99 12.36
CA ILE A 43 -33.39 -8.64 11.81
C ILE A 43 -32.36 -7.69 12.45
N CYS A 44 -31.94 -6.68 11.70
CA CYS A 44 -31.06 -5.64 12.20
C CYS A 44 -31.83 -4.63 13.04
N VAL A 45 -31.42 -4.46 14.30
CA VAL A 45 -32.00 -3.52 15.25
C VAL A 45 -30.97 -2.46 15.64
N THR A 46 -31.40 -1.28 16.07
CA THR A 46 -30.49 -0.21 16.48
C THR A 46 -29.58 -0.71 17.61
N GLY A 47 -28.27 -0.68 17.40
CA GLY A 47 -27.28 -1.19 18.34
C GLY A 47 -25.88 -1.16 17.75
N PRO A 48 -24.81 -1.13 18.57
CA PRO A 48 -23.47 -1.20 18.03
C PRO A 48 -23.27 -2.55 17.33
N SER A 49 -22.92 -2.53 16.04
CA SER A 49 -22.51 -3.74 15.33
C SER A 49 -21.29 -4.31 16.04
N THR A 50 -21.36 -5.57 16.49
CA THR A 50 -20.17 -6.27 17.01
C THR A 50 -19.45 -7.09 15.94
N CYS A 51 -19.89 -6.94 14.69
CA CYS A 51 -19.19 -7.49 13.54
C CYS A 51 -17.80 -6.88 13.48
N ALA A 52 -16.79 -7.72 13.73
CA ALA A 52 -15.42 -7.38 13.44
C ALA A 52 -15.13 -7.64 11.97
N ARG A 53 -14.77 -6.57 11.27
CA ARG A 53 -14.71 -6.57 9.82
C ARG A 53 -13.54 -5.70 9.41
N CYS A 54 -12.45 -6.40 9.14
CA CYS A 54 -11.20 -5.74 8.79
C CYS A 54 -11.37 -4.77 7.61
N GLY A 55 -10.85 -3.56 7.80
CA GLY A 55 -10.91 -2.45 6.85
C GLY A 55 -12.13 -1.55 7.02
N ASP A 56 -12.81 -1.58 8.17
CA ASP A 56 -13.97 -0.72 8.46
C ASP A 56 -13.65 0.51 9.32
N MET A 57 -12.36 0.76 9.59
CA MET A 57 -11.83 1.82 10.43
C MET A 57 -12.25 1.72 11.91
N MET A 58 -12.71 0.56 12.38
CA MET A 58 -13.07 0.34 13.77
C MET A 58 -12.39 -0.89 14.35
N ILE A 59 -11.37 -0.67 15.18
CA ILE A 59 -10.72 -1.76 15.94
C ILE A 59 -11.73 -2.41 16.90
N ASN A 60 -12.18 -3.62 16.57
CA ASN A 60 -13.13 -4.39 17.35
C ASN A 60 -12.87 -5.91 17.19
N GLY A 61 -13.52 -6.74 18.02
CA GLY A 61 -13.29 -8.19 18.01
C GLY A 61 -11.83 -8.56 18.28
N ASP A 62 -11.21 -9.27 17.34
CA ASP A 62 -9.84 -9.78 17.41
C ASP A 62 -8.83 -8.94 16.59
N GLU A 63 -9.25 -7.78 16.08
CA GLU A 63 -8.37 -6.88 15.31
C GLU A 63 -7.33 -6.21 16.21
N GLU A 64 -6.08 -6.13 15.73
CA GLU A 64 -4.99 -5.42 16.42
C GLU A 64 -4.88 -3.97 15.93
N CYS A 65 -5.30 -3.72 14.70
CA CYS A 65 -5.35 -2.43 14.03
C CYS A 65 -6.45 -2.44 12.96
N ASP A 66 -6.84 -1.27 12.47
CA ASP A 66 -7.70 -1.11 11.29
C ASP A 66 -7.50 0.29 10.71
N ASP A 67 -6.77 0.38 9.60
CA ASP A 67 -6.55 1.61 8.83
C ASP A 67 -7.59 1.78 7.71
N GLY A 68 -8.63 0.96 7.69
CA GLY A 68 -9.66 0.95 6.66
C GLY A 68 -9.16 0.41 5.33
N GLU A 69 -9.46 1.15 4.27
CA GLU A 69 -8.94 0.89 2.91
C GLU A 69 -7.42 1.11 2.81
N ASP A 70 -6.78 1.71 3.82
CA ASP A 70 -5.32 1.91 3.85
C ASP A 70 -4.57 0.70 4.45
N ASN A 71 -5.28 -0.38 4.82
CA ASN A 71 -4.66 -1.67 5.15
C ASN A 71 -3.89 -2.20 3.93
N ASP A 72 -2.65 -2.66 4.11
CA ASP A 72 -1.76 -3.05 3.02
C ASP A 72 -0.71 -4.07 3.47
N ASP A 73 -0.45 -5.09 2.64
CA ASP A 73 0.50 -6.18 2.91
C ASP A 73 1.89 -5.95 2.28
N ALA A 74 2.12 -4.79 1.67
CA ALA A 74 3.35 -4.44 0.97
C ALA A 74 3.92 -3.07 1.35
N LEU A 75 3.13 -2.23 2.03
CA LEU A 75 3.56 -0.91 2.48
C LEU A 75 3.97 -0.94 3.96
N PRO A 76 5.12 -0.35 4.31
CA PRO A 76 5.57 -0.26 5.70
C PRO A 76 4.58 0.49 6.60
N ASP A 77 4.54 0.06 7.85
CA ASP A 77 3.77 0.62 8.95
C ASP A 77 2.27 0.66 8.71
N ARG A 78 1.77 -0.20 7.82
CA ARG A 78 0.34 -0.39 7.57
C ARG A 78 -0.21 -1.60 8.28
N CYS A 79 -1.41 -1.46 8.81
CA CYS A 79 -2.18 -2.62 9.23
C CYS A 79 -2.26 -3.63 8.08
N ARG A 80 -1.98 -4.91 8.35
CA ARG A 80 -2.07 -5.94 7.31
C ARG A 80 -3.53 -6.13 6.89
N SER A 81 -3.79 -6.69 5.71
CA SER A 81 -5.15 -6.92 5.19
C SER A 81 -5.99 -7.89 6.05
N THR A 82 -5.33 -8.57 6.99
CA THR A 82 -5.92 -9.42 8.03
C THR A 82 -6.20 -8.69 9.35
N CYS A 83 -5.99 -7.37 9.41
CA CYS A 83 -6.11 -6.53 10.60
C CYS A 83 -5.22 -6.94 11.77
N THR A 84 -4.06 -7.48 11.42
CA THR A 84 -2.94 -7.71 12.33
C THR A 84 -1.99 -6.54 12.22
N ALA A 85 -1.36 -6.18 13.34
CA ALA A 85 -0.36 -5.13 13.33
C ALA A 85 0.85 -5.54 12.45
N PRO A 86 1.57 -4.56 11.89
CA PRO A 86 2.91 -4.75 11.35
C PRO A 86 3.75 -5.67 12.24
N SER A 87 4.31 -6.75 11.69
CA SER A 87 5.04 -7.72 12.49
C SER A 87 6.18 -8.37 11.73
N CYS A 88 7.29 -8.58 12.44
CA CYS A 88 8.43 -9.29 11.91
C CYS A 88 8.06 -10.64 11.27
N GLY A 89 8.57 -10.87 10.07
CA GLY A 89 8.38 -12.11 9.31
C GLY A 89 7.17 -12.08 8.37
N ASP A 90 6.55 -10.93 8.16
CA ASP A 90 5.42 -10.80 7.23
C ASP A 90 5.82 -10.32 5.82
N GLY A 91 7.12 -10.08 5.60
CA GLY A 91 7.71 -9.75 4.32
C GLY A 91 7.80 -8.26 4.03
N VAL A 92 7.42 -7.41 4.99
CA VAL A 92 7.50 -5.95 4.86
C VAL A 92 8.40 -5.40 5.96
N THR A 93 9.49 -4.73 5.58
CA THR A 93 10.34 -4.08 6.59
C THR A 93 9.65 -2.85 7.16
N ASP A 94 9.14 -2.98 8.38
CA ASP A 94 8.41 -1.96 9.12
C ASP A 94 9.32 -1.09 10.00
N GLN A 95 8.76 -0.04 10.61
CA GLN A 95 9.52 0.84 11.48
C GLN A 95 10.06 0.08 12.70
N GLY A 96 11.39 0.11 12.84
CA GLY A 96 12.11 -0.55 13.93
C GLY A 96 12.78 -1.85 13.50
N GLU A 97 12.42 -2.35 12.34
CA GLU A 97 13.04 -3.51 11.70
C GLU A 97 14.25 -3.08 10.87
N GLU A 98 15.28 -3.93 10.84
CA GLU A 98 16.45 -3.73 9.98
C GLU A 98 16.39 -4.60 8.72
N CYS A 99 15.54 -5.63 8.74
CA CYS A 99 15.27 -6.58 7.68
C CYS A 99 13.91 -7.24 7.97
N ASP A 100 13.31 -7.81 6.93
CA ASP A 100 12.22 -8.78 7.02
C ASP A 100 12.33 -9.73 5.81
N ASP A 101 12.45 -11.03 6.04
CA ASP A 101 12.56 -12.06 5.00
C ASP A 101 11.38 -13.03 4.98
N ALA A 102 10.21 -12.54 5.41
CA ALA A 102 8.92 -13.22 5.38
C ALA A 102 8.90 -14.54 6.17
N ASN A 103 9.74 -14.66 7.20
CA ASN A 103 9.74 -15.78 8.12
C ASN A 103 10.36 -15.41 9.49
N ASP A 104 10.24 -16.31 10.47
CA ASP A 104 10.74 -16.12 11.85
C ASP A 104 12.04 -16.91 12.16
N ASP A 105 12.73 -17.45 11.14
CA ASP A 105 13.92 -18.28 11.33
C ASP A 105 15.12 -17.43 11.78
N PRO A 106 15.65 -17.64 13.01
CA PRO A 106 16.78 -16.86 13.48
C PRO A 106 18.12 -17.20 12.80
N GLU A 107 18.20 -18.23 11.95
CA GLU A 107 19.46 -18.72 11.37
C GLU A 107 19.69 -18.32 9.89
N ASP A 108 18.75 -17.66 9.23
CA ASP A 108 18.83 -17.32 7.80
C ASP A 108 19.45 -15.93 7.51
N GLY A 109 19.66 -15.13 8.55
CA GLY A 109 20.30 -13.82 8.46
C GLY A 109 19.36 -12.65 8.75
N CYS A 110 18.07 -12.88 9.01
CA CYS A 110 17.16 -11.88 9.58
C CYS A 110 16.54 -12.38 10.90
N ALA A 111 17.37 -12.45 11.94
CA ALA A 111 16.89 -12.93 13.23
C ALA A 111 16.15 -11.83 13.99
N LEU A 112 14.87 -12.06 14.31
CA LEU A 112 14.04 -11.10 15.05
C LEU A 112 14.05 -9.69 14.41
N CYS A 113 14.03 -9.66 13.07
CA CYS A 113 14.08 -8.45 12.26
C CYS A 113 15.31 -7.57 12.53
N LYS A 114 16.41 -8.24 12.86
CA LYS A 114 17.73 -7.64 13.04
C LYS A 114 18.75 -8.34 12.16
N LEU A 115 19.58 -7.52 11.54
CA LEU A 115 20.71 -8.02 10.75
C LEU A 115 21.84 -8.42 11.71
N PRO A 116 22.52 -9.56 11.47
CA PRO A 116 23.70 -9.93 12.24
C PRO A 116 24.82 -8.92 12.00
N ALA A 117 25.61 -8.66 13.05
CA ALA A 117 26.68 -7.68 13.01
C ALA A 117 27.66 -7.93 11.84
N GLY A 118 27.76 -6.95 10.93
CA GLY A 118 28.65 -7.03 9.76
C GLY A 118 27.99 -7.46 8.45
N LYS A 119 26.67 -7.72 8.44
CA LYS A 119 25.88 -7.89 7.21
C LYS A 119 25.04 -6.62 7.00
N ALA A 120 25.49 -5.72 6.13
CA ALA A 120 24.65 -4.62 5.65
C ALA A 120 23.85 -5.13 4.45
N ASP A 121 22.53 -4.96 4.53
CA ASP A 121 21.52 -5.31 3.56
C ASP A 121 21.92 -4.95 2.11
N ALA A 122 21.83 -5.94 1.22
CA ALA A 122 21.86 -5.74 -0.23
C ALA A 122 20.51 -6.23 -0.81
N THR A 123 19.44 -5.66 -0.27
CA THR A 123 18.04 -5.64 -0.73
C THR A 123 17.49 -6.95 -1.26
N ALA A 124 16.59 -7.53 -0.45
CA ALA A 124 15.54 -8.46 -0.86
C ALA A 124 15.99 -9.78 -1.49
N ALA A 125 15.28 -10.85 -1.13
CA ALA A 125 15.54 -12.22 -1.56
C ALA A 125 15.95 -12.37 -3.04
N PRO A 126 17.03 -13.10 -3.36
CA PRO A 126 16.95 -14.08 -4.42
C PRO A 126 16.33 -15.33 -3.80
N ALA A 127 15.11 -15.64 -4.26
CA ALA A 127 14.41 -16.90 -4.06
C ALA A 127 15.37 -18.07 -3.78
N LYS A 128 15.11 -18.81 -2.69
CA LYS A 128 15.58 -20.17 -2.38
C LYS A 128 16.62 -20.69 -3.38
N VAL A 129 17.90 -20.44 -3.12
CA VAL A 129 18.97 -21.11 -3.87
C VAL A 129 18.98 -22.56 -3.42
N THR A 130 18.27 -23.43 -4.15
CA THR A 130 18.49 -24.86 -4.09
C THR A 130 19.85 -25.14 -4.72
N PHE A 131 20.86 -25.42 -3.88
CA PHE A 131 22.13 -25.96 -4.32
C PHE A 131 21.93 -27.43 -4.70
N ASP A 132 21.59 -27.68 -5.97
CA ASP A 132 21.79 -29.01 -6.54
C ASP A 132 23.30 -29.25 -6.65
N ASN A 133 23.77 -30.35 -6.04
CA ASN A 133 25.18 -30.76 -5.97
C ASN A 133 25.75 -31.11 -7.36
N GLY A 134 25.98 -30.10 -8.19
CA GLY A 134 26.75 -30.17 -9.42
C GLY A 134 28.04 -29.37 -9.25
N ALA A 135 29.19 -30.05 -9.28
CA ALA A 135 30.52 -29.50 -9.09
C ALA A 135 30.76 -28.20 -9.88
N GLY A 136 30.98 -27.10 -9.17
CA GLY A 136 31.32 -25.80 -9.74
C GLY A 136 31.74 -24.81 -8.66
N GLU A 137 33.04 -24.61 -8.55
CA GLU A 137 33.66 -23.62 -7.67
C GLU A 137 33.23 -22.20 -8.04
N VAL A 138 32.73 -21.42 -7.08
CA VAL A 138 32.53 -19.97 -7.22
C VAL A 138 33.53 -19.23 -6.33
N THR A 139 34.73 -19.05 -6.86
CA THR A 139 35.60 -17.93 -6.45
C THR A 139 35.07 -16.66 -7.07
N GLY A 140 34.59 -15.71 -6.26
CA GLY A 140 34.45 -14.32 -6.70
C GLY A 140 33.26 -13.58 -6.11
N ALA A 141 33.45 -12.99 -4.93
CA ALA A 141 32.71 -11.78 -4.58
C ALA A 141 33.24 -10.64 -5.45
N VAL A 142 32.49 -10.24 -6.48
CA VAL A 142 32.76 -9.01 -7.23
C VAL A 142 32.20 -7.86 -6.40
N ALA A 143 33.08 -7.16 -5.69
CA ALA A 143 32.75 -5.90 -5.04
C ALA A 143 32.30 -4.87 -6.09
N CYS A 144 31.17 -4.20 -5.84
CA CYS A 144 30.70 -3.09 -6.66
C CYS A 144 31.70 -1.92 -6.56
N ALA A 145 32.40 -1.65 -7.67
CA ALA A 145 33.22 -0.45 -7.78
C ALA A 145 32.33 0.80 -7.81
N ALA A 146 32.45 1.66 -6.80
CA ALA A 146 31.96 3.03 -6.88
C ALA A 146 32.59 3.73 -8.10
N LYS A 147 31.77 4.27 -9.00
CA LYS A 147 32.25 5.06 -10.14
C LYS A 147 32.95 6.33 -9.61
N PRO A 148 34.16 6.69 -10.12
CA PRO A 148 34.74 8.00 -9.81
C PRO A 148 33.95 9.08 -10.54
N THR A 149 33.43 10.04 -9.78
CA THR A 149 32.81 11.26 -10.28
C THR A 149 33.86 12.10 -11.00
N ALA A 150 33.84 12.08 -12.33
CA ALA A 150 34.69 12.94 -13.14
C ALA A 150 34.21 14.40 -13.01
N THR A 151 34.94 15.21 -12.25
CA THR A 151 34.83 16.66 -12.23
C THR A 151 35.19 17.22 -13.62
N ARG A 152 34.19 17.67 -14.37
CA ARG A 152 34.42 18.44 -15.61
C ARG A 152 34.85 19.86 -15.24
N GLY A 153 36.16 20.09 -15.30
CA GLY A 153 36.78 21.41 -15.22
C GLY A 153 36.31 22.32 -16.36
N VAL A 154 36.02 23.57 -15.99
CA VAL A 154 35.78 24.69 -16.90
C VAL A 154 37.12 25.19 -17.42
N ALA A 155 37.25 25.42 -18.73
CA ALA A 155 38.26 26.32 -19.26
C ALA A 155 37.78 27.02 -20.56
N PRO A 156 38.22 28.25 -20.86
CA PRO A 156 37.51 29.20 -21.72
C PRO A 156 38.13 29.38 -23.13
N SER A 157 37.31 29.91 -24.04
CA SER A 157 37.64 30.79 -25.19
C SER A 157 38.53 30.31 -26.35
N ALA A 158 37.98 30.23 -27.57
CA ALA A 158 38.65 30.69 -28.79
C ALA A 158 37.65 30.92 -29.96
N LEU A 159 37.77 32.08 -30.60
CA LEU A 159 37.04 32.56 -31.78
C LEU A 159 37.19 31.62 -32.99
N PHE A 160 36.16 31.50 -33.84
CA PHE A 160 36.33 31.52 -35.30
C PHE A 160 35.08 32.08 -36.00
N LEU A 161 35.28 33.20 -36.70
CA LEU A 161 34.34 33.89 -37.58
C LEU A 161 34.33 33.21 -38.96
N VAL A 162 33.16 32.94 -39.54
CA VAL A 162 32.94 33.04 -41.00
C VAL A 162 31.50 33.51 -41.23
N GLY A 163 31.35 34.66 -41.89
CA GLY A 163 30.07 35.30 -42.13
C GLY A 163 29.49 35.15 -43.54
N LEU A 164 28.38 35.86 -43.69
CA LEU A 164 27.72 36.37 -44.90
C LEU A 164 27.02 35.39 -45.86
N GLY A 165 25.68 35.38 -45.76
CA GLY A 165 24.76 35.00 -46.84
C GLY A 165 23.46 35.79 -46.69
N LEU A 166 23.35 36.85 -47.50
CA LEU A 166 22.34 37.91 -47.46
C LEU A 166 20.91 37.48 -47.86
N LEU A 167 19.96 38.32 -47.41
CA LEU A 167 18.83 38.88 -48.16
C LEU A 167 17.50 38.10 -48.23
N LEU A 168 16.45 38.86 -47.85
CA LEU A 168 15.00 38.65 -48.02
C LEU A 168 14.41 37.69 -46.95
N ILE A 169 13.68 38.14 -45.93
CA ILE A 169 12.38 38.81 -46.02
C ILE A 169 12.14 39.60 -44.71
N ARG A 170 12.27 40.92 -44.78
CA ARG A 170 11.49 41.83 -43.92
C ARG A 170 10.62 42.65 -44.86
N ARG A 171 9.29 42.45 -44.81
CA ARG A 171 8.24 43.49 -44.93
C ARG A 171 6.88 42.87 -45.23
N ARG A 172 6.06 42.73 -44.19
CA ARG A 172 4.76 43.42 -44.08
C ARG A 172 4.18 43.10 -42.70
N GLN A 173 4.47 43.96 -41.73
CA GLN A 173 3.52 44.97 -41.23
C GLN A 173 2.35 44.30 -40.50
N ARG A 174 2.39 44.23 -39.16
CA ARG A 174 1.89 45.30 -38.25
C ARG A 174 0.53 45.85 -38.71
N ARG A 175 -0.52 45.49 -37.96
CA ARG A 175 -1.70 46.28 -37.53
C ARG A 175 -2.58 45.32 -36.69
N HIS A 176 -2.45 45.31 -35.36
CA HIS A 176 -3.28 46.05 -34.36
C HIS A 176 -4.67 45.41 -34.11
N PRO A 177 -5.33 45.64 -32.96
CA PRO A 177 -4.95 45.31 -31.58
C PRO A 177 -6.09 44.57 -30.84
N ALA A 178 -5.83 44.28 -29.56
CA ALA A 178 -6.78 43.76 -28.58
C ALA A 178 -8.07 44.59 -28.44
N ARG A 179 -9.15 43.91 -28.06
CA ARG A 179 -10.23 44.44 -27.23
C ARG A 179 -10.67 43.35 -26.26
#